data_AF-A0A9P9CWK8-F1
#
_entry.id   AF-A0A9P9CWK8-F1
#
_cell.length_a   1.000
_cell.length_b   1.000
_cell.length_c   1.000
_cell.angle_alpha   90.00
_cell.angle_beta   90.00
_cell.angle_gamma   90.00
#
_symmetry.space_group_name_H-M   'P 1'
#
loop_
_entity.id
_entity.type
_entity.pdbx_description
1 polymer ?
#
loop_
_entity_poly.entity_id
_entity_poly.type
_entity_poly.pdbx_seq_one_letter_code
_entity_poly.pdbx_strand_id
1 'polypeptide(L)'
;MQIDWHGVTALEQLALITTTTMSSEGPLYRDPWAKREAWRKSPIFSNRAYLRNLFPGFGIGLGAFIAYVIVDETILKRRTPPSPPVSRADHH
;
A
#
# COMPACT_ATOMS: atom_id res chain seq x y z
N MET A 1 39.34 27.22 -10.26
CA MET A 1 38.10 26.92 -9.51
C MET A 1 37.94 25.41 -9.50
N GLN A 2 38.58 24.76 -8.52
CA GLN A 2 38.43 23.33 -8.26
C GLN A 2 37.33 23.22 -7.19
N ILE A 3 36.27 22.45 -7.46
CA ILE A 3 35.21 22.19 -6.49
C ILE A 3 35.58 20.86 -5.83
N ASP A 4 35.95 20.93 -4.56
CA ASP A 4 36.42 19.79 -3.79
C ASP A 4 35.21 19.02 -3.26
N TRP A 5 34.93 17.84 -3.83
CA TRP A 5 33.80 16.97 -3.50
C TRP A 5 33.97 16.18 -2.18
N HIS A 6 34.63 16.75 -1.17
CA HIS A 6 34.97 16.05 0.08
C HIS A 6 34.01 16.32 1.24
N GLY A 7 32.72 16.53 0.94
CA GLY A 7 31.69 16.93 1.91
C GLY A 7 30.56 15.93 2.14
N VAL A 8 30.81 14.62 2.06
CA VAL A 8 29.78 13.62 2.42
C VAL A 8 29.78 13.47 3.95
N THR A 9 28.84 14.22 4.56
CA THR A 9 28.67 14.36 6.00
C THR A 9 28.45 13.00 6.68
N ALA A 10 28.92 12.88 7.93
CA ALA A 10 28.80 11.66 8.76
C ALA A 10 27.37 11.09 8.84
N LEU A 11 26.36 11.90 8.53
CA LEU A 11 24.96 11.51 8.46
C LEU A 11 24.63 10.63 7.23
N GLU A 12 25.30 10.80 6.09
CA GLU A 12 25.14 9.89 4.95
C GLU A 12 25.83 8.54 5.19
N GLN A 13 26.97 8.54 5.90
CA GLN A 13 27.63 7.31 6.35
C GLN A 13 26.77 6.56 7.38
N LEU A 14 26.11 7.29 8.31
CA LEU A 14 25.16 6.71 9.27
C LEU A 14 23.88 6.17 8.59
N ALA A 15 23.39 6.85 7.55
CA ALA A 15 22.23 6.39 6.78
C ALA A 15 22.49 5.11 5.97
N LEU A 16 23.72 4.92 5.48
CA LEU A 16 24.17 3.70 4.80
C LEU A 16 24.24 2.50 5.76
N ILE A 17 24.73 2.66 6.98
CA ILE A 17 24.81 1.55 7.95
C ILE A 17 23.44 1.15 8.53
N THR A 18 22.46 2.05 8.59
CA THR A 18 21.10 1.71 9.06
C THR A 18 20.23 1.04 8.00
N THR A 19 20.57 1.18 6.71
CA THR A 19 19.76 0.63 5.61
C THR A 19 20.21 -0.78 5.19
N THR A 20 21.45 -1.19 5.50
CA THR A 20 22.03 -2.45 4.99
C THR A 20 21.90 -3.66 5.93
N THR A 21 21.52 -3.54 7.20
CA THR A 21 21.39 -4.70 8.10
C THR A 21 19.93 -5.07 8.36
N MET A 22 19.28 -5.67 7.36
CA MET A 22 18.23 -6.67 7.58
C MET A 22 18.46 -7.92 6.70
N SER A 23 19.72 -8.20 6.34
CA SER A 23 20.09 -9.53 5.84
C SER A 23 20.30 -10.44 7.04
N SER A 24 19.22 -11.13 7.43
CA SER A 24 19.22 -12.21 8.41
C SER A 24 20.05 -13.40 7.86
N GLU A 25 21.38 -13.26 7.87
CA GLU A 25 22.37 -14.32 7.57
C GLU A 25 22.51 -15.27 8.77
N GLY A 26 21.40 -15.69 9.36
CA GLY A 26 21.37 -16.88 10.21
C GLY A 26 21.39 -18.12 9.32
N PRO A 27 21.95 -19.27 9.76
CA PRO A 27 21.88 -20.48 8.98
C PRO A 27 20.41 -20.79 8.67
N LEU A 28 20.03 -20.70 7.40
CA LEU A 28 18.73 -21.11 6.89
C LEU A 28 18.54 -22.57 7.29
N TYR A 29 17.79 -22.81 8.36
CA TYR A 29 17.41 -24.15 8.77
C TYR A 29 16.63 -24.78 7.62
N ARG A 30 17.33 -25.60 6.82
CA ARG A 30 16.74 -26.39 5.77
C ARG A 30 16.23 -27.66 6.40
N ASP A 31 14.93 -27.69 6.64
CA ASP A 31 14.24 -28.91 7.04
C ASP A 31 14.57 -30.03 6.02
N PRO A 32 15.20 -31.14 6.46
CA PRO A 32 15.54 -32.26 5.57
C PRO A 32 14.31 -32.99 5.02
N TRP A 33 13.13 -32.77 5.59
CA TRP A 33 11.87 -33.35 5.17
C TRP A 33 11.00 -32.40 4.33
N ALA A 34 11.47 -31.18 4.04
CA ALA A 34 10.70 -30.19 3.30
C ALA A 34 10.21 -30.72 1.94
N LYS A 35 11.04 -31.55 1.27
CA LYS A 35 10.67 -32.22 0.00
C LYS A 35 9.59 -33.28 0.18
N ARG A 36 9.55 -33.94 1.34
CA ARG A 36 8.55 -34.95 1.72
C ARG A 36 7.26 -34.29 2.22
N GLU A 37 7.30 -33.09 2.77
CA GLU A 37 6.12 -32.33 3.18
C GLU A 37 5.55 -31.43 2.07
N ALA A 38 6.25 -31.32 0.94
CA ALA A 38 5.83 -30.53 -0.21
C ALA A 38 4.44 -30.93 -0.76
N TRP A 39 4.05 -32.21 -0.66
CA TRP A 39 2.71 -32.65 -1.10
C TRP A 39 1.58 -32.06 -0.24
N ARG A 40 1.85 -31.69 1.02
CA ARG A 40 0.88 -31.04 1.91
C ARG A 40 0.74 -29.54 1.62
N LYS A 41 1.82 -28.94 1.13
CA LYS A 41 1.90 -27.53 0.74
C LYS A 41 1.45 -27.40 -0.71
N SER A 42 0.14 -27.52 -0.95
CA SER A 42 -0.39 -27.29 -2.30
C SER A 42 -0.39 -25.78 -2.61
N PRO A 43 -0.06 -25.37 -3.85
CA PRO A 43 -0.15 -23.96 -4.27
C PRO A 43 -1.61 -23.45 -4.28
N ILE A 44 -2.57 -24.39 -4.34
CA ILE A 44 -4.02 -24.11 -4.23
C ILE A 44 -4.39 -23.62 -2.83
N PHE A 45 -3.70 -24.08 -1.78
CA PHE A 45 -3.94 -23.66 -0.40
C PHE A 45 -2.96 -22.56 0.06
N SER A 46 -2.47 -21.74 -0.87
CA SER A 46 -1.66 -20.58 -0.49
C SER A 46 -2.53 -19.49 0.13
N ASN A 47 -2.03 -18.81 1.17
CA ASN A 47 -2.71 -17.66 1.78
C ASN A 47 -3.11 -16.59 0.75
N ARG A 48 -2.32 -16.45 -0.31
CA ARG A 48 -2.61 -15.55 -1.43
C ARG A 48 -3.87 -15.95 -2.21
N ALA A 49 -4.12 -17.25 -2.39
CA ALA A 49 -5.35 -17.75 -3.01
C ALA A 49 -6.55 -17.46 -2.12
N TYR A 50 -6.44 -17.67 -0.81
CA TYR A 50 -7.49 -17.31 0.16
C TYR A 50 -7.79 -15.80 0.13
N LEU A 51 -6.77 -14.94 0.11
CA LEU A 51 -6.95 -13.47 0.05
C LEU A 51 -7.61 -13.02 -1.26
N ARG A 52 -7.28 -13.65 -2.39
CA ARG A 52 -7.93 -13.33 -3.68
C ARG A 52 -9.41 -13.76 -3.69
N ASN A 53 -9.72 -14.88 -3.06
CA ASN A 53 -11.08 -15.43 -3.00
C ASN A 53 -11.93 -14.87 -1.86
N LEU A 54 -11.33 -14.14 -0.90
CA LEU A 54 -12.04 -13.58 0.24
C LEU A 54 -13.12 -12.58 -0.16
N PHE A 55 -12.88 -11.82 -1.23
CA PHE A 55 -13.83 -10.85 -1.76
C PHE A 55 -14.00 -11.03 -3.27
N PRO A 56 -14.86 -11.97 -3.70
CA PRO A 56 -15.20 -12.11 -5.10
C PRO A 56 -15.79 -10.78 -5.60
N GLY A 57 -15.10 -10.13 -6.53
CA GLY A 57 -15.54 -8.87 -7.11
C GLY A 57 -15.08 -7.59 -6.39
N PHE A 58 -14.26 -7.65 -5.34
CA PHE A 58 -13.75 -6.42 -4.67
C PHE A 58 -13.00 -5.49 -5.61
N GLY A 59 -12.20 -6.04 -6.54
CA GLY A 59 -11.50 -5.22 -7.53
C GLY A 59 -12.45 -4.44 -8.45
N ILE A 60 -13.58 -5.05 -8.84
CA ILE A 60 -14.59 -4.41 -9.69
C ILE A 60 -15.40 -3.39 -8.86
N GLY A 61 -15.79 -3.75 -7.64
CA GLY A 61 -16.50 -2.84 -6.73
C GLY A 61 -15.66 -1.60 -6.39
N LEU A 62 -14.38 -1.78 -6.05
CA LEU A 62 -13.46 -0.68 -5.79
C LEU A 62 -13.22 0.17 -7.05
N GLY A 63 -13.06 -0.45 -8.22
CA GLY A 63 -12.88 0.27 -9.48
C GLY A 63 -14.11 1.12 -9.85
N ALA A 64 -15.31 0.56 -9.72
CA ALA A 64 -16.56 1.29 -9.95
C ALA A 64 -16.74 2.46 -8.96
N PHE A 65 -16.41 2.24 -7.69
CA PHE A 65 -16.47 3.27 -6.66
C PHE A 65 -15.53 4.44 -6.95
N ILE A 66 -14.26 4.16 -7.30
CA ILE A 66 -13.30 5.21 -7.66
C ILE A 66 -13.77 5.99 -8.90
N ALA A 67 -14.26 5.29 -9.93
CA ALA A 67 -14.80 5.94 -11.12
C ALA A 67 -15.98 6.87 -10.79
N TYR A 68 -16.87 6.44 -9.90
CA TYR A 68 -17.98 7.26 -9.41
C TYR A 68 -17.49 8.51 -8.68
N VAL A 69 -16.56 8.38 -7.73
CA VAL A 69 -16.02 9.52 -6.97
C VAL A 69 -15.36 10.55 -7.90
N ILE A 70 -14.61 10.09 -8.90
CA ILE A 70 -13.99 11.00 -9.88
C ILE A 70 -15.07 11.77 -10.65
N VAL A 71 -16.13 11.11 -11.12
CA VAL A 71 -17.24 11.76 -11.83
C VAL A 71 -17.97 12.76 -10.92
N ASP A 72 -18.23 12.38 -9.68
CA ASP A 72 -18.95 13.21 -8.72
C ASP A 72 -18.19 14.49 -8.36
N GLU A 73 -16.92 14.36 -7.98
CA GLU A 73 -16.09 15.50 -7.61
C GLU A 73 -15.74 16.40 -8.81
N THR A 74 -15.53 15.84 -10.00
CA THR A 74 -15.09 16.65 -11.16
C THR A 74 -16.22 17.23 -12.00
N ILE A 75 -17.34 16.50 -12.18
CA ILE A 75 -18.41 16.87 -13.12
C ILE A 75 -19.65 17.38 -12.37
N LEU A 76 -20.08 16.71 -11.31
CA LEU A 76 -21.35 17.02 -10.63
C LEU A 76 -21.20 18.20 -9.66
N LYS A 77 -20.09 18.27 -8.91
CA LYS A 77 -19.83 19.35 -7.95
C LYS A 77 -19.64 20.72 -8.60
N ARG A 78 -19.11 20.77 -9.83
CA ARG A 78 -19.01 22.02 -10.62
C ARG A 78 -20.37 22.61 -11.02
N ARG A 79 -21.42 21.80 -11.02
CA ARG A 79 -22.77 22.20 -11.46
C ARG A 79 -23.67 22.61 -10.30
N THR A 80 -23.24 22.41 -9.05
CA THR A 80 -24.03 22.77 -7.87
C THR A 80 -23.73 24.22 -7.51
N PRO A 81 -24.69 25.16 -7.69
CA PRO A 81 -24.50 26.52 -7.18
C PRO A 81 -24.35 26.48 -5.65
N PRO A 82 -23.57 27.40 -5.06
CA PRO A 82 -23.38 27.43 -3.61
C PRO A 82 -24.75 27.49 -2.95
N SER A 83 -25.03 26.54 -2.05
CA SER A 83 -26.27 26.55 -1.30
C SER A 83 -26.37 27.87 -0.53
N PRO A 84 -27.54 28.54 -0.54
CA PRO A 84 -27.73 29.71 0.29
C PRO A 84 -27.47 29.31 1.75
N PRO A 85 -26.91 30.21 2.57
CA PRO A 85 -26.65 29.91 3.96
C PRO A 85 -27.95 29.40 4.60
N VAL A 86 -27.89 28.24 5.24
CA VAL A 86 -28.99 27.72 6.04
C VAL A 86 -29.18 28.70 7.19
N SER A 87 -30.16 29.60 7.05
CA SER A 87 -30.64 30.44 8.15
C SER A 87 -31.21 29.51 9.22
N ARG A 88 -30.43 29.28 10.29
CA ARG A 88 -30.93 28.69 11.56
C ARG A 88 -31.73 29.71 12.37
N ALA A 89 -32.59 30.50 11.72
CA ALA A 89 -33.07 31.77 12.24
C ALA A 89 -34.54 31.72 12.69
N ASP A 90 -35.00 30.61 13.27
CA ASP A 90 -36.38 30.48 13.76
C ASP A 90 -36.60 29.15 14.52
N HIS A 91 -36.02 29.07 15.70
CA HIS A 91 -36.50 28.20 16.79
C HIS A 91 -36.87 29.11 17.96
N HIS A 92 -38.12 29.58 17.96
CA HIS A 92 -38.80 30.19 19.10
C HIS A 92 -39.75 29.16 19.70
#